data_AF-A0A8J6DQW7-F1
#
_entry.id   AF-A0A8J6DQW7-F1
#
_cell.length_a   1.000
_cell.length_b   1.000
_cell.length_c   1.000
_cell.angle_alpha   90.00
_cell.angle_beta   90.00
_cell.angle_gamma   90.00
#
_symmetry.space_group_name_H-M   'P 1'
#
loop_
_entity.id
_entity.type
_entity.pdbx_description
1 polymer ?
#
loop_
_entity_poly.entity_id
_entity_poly.type
_entity_poly.pdbx_seq_one_letter_code
_entity_poly.pdbx_strand_id
1 'polypeptide(L)'
;DYKADEDPALFQSVKTKRGPLGPNWKKELANNPDCPQMCAYKLVTIKFKWWGLQSKVENFIQKQEKRIFTNFHRQLFCWIDKWIELTMEDIRRMEDETQKELET
;
A
#
# COMPACT_ATOMS: atom_id res chain seq x y z
N ASP A 1 -4.01 -9.84 -10.22
CA ASP A 1 -3.66 -9.15 -8.95
C ASP A 1 -4.59 -9.48 -7.81
N TYR A 2 -5.87 -9.77 -8.07
CA TYR A 2 -6.79 -10.08 -6.98
C TYR A 2 -6.34 -11.29 -6.17
N LYS A 3 -6.30 -11.13 -4.85
CA LYS A 3 -6.23 -12.19 -3.86
C LYS A 3 -7.17 -11.84 -2.71
N ALA A 4 -7.93 -12.82 -2.22
CA ALA A 4 -8.96 -12.57 -1.22
C ALA A 4 -8.39 -12.16 0.15
N ASP A 5 -7.21 -12.67 0.50
CA ASP A 5 -6.46 -12.34 1.72
C ASP A 5 -5.77 -10.96 1.67
N GLU A 6 -5.75 -10.34 0.48
CA GLU A 6 -5.26 -8.98 0.26
C GLU A 6 -6.42 -8.05 -0.14
N ASP A 7 -7.65 -8.37 0.28
CA ASP A 7 -8.84 -7.56 0.03
C ASP A 7 -9.35 -6.81 1.26
N PRO A 8 -9.13 -5.49 1.34
CA PRO A 8 -9.61 -4.67 2.47
C PRO A 8 -11.13 -4.69 2.65
N ALA A 9 -11.89 -5.03 1.61
CA ALA A 9 -13.35 -5.16 1.68
C ALA A 9 -13.80 -6.46 2.38
N LEU A 10 -12.89 -7.43 2.54
CA LEU A 10 -13.14 -8.71 3.21
C LEU A 10 -12.36 -8.84 4.53
N PHE A 11 -11.25 -8.11 4.66
CA PHE A 11 -10.36 -8.17 5.81
C PHE A 11 -10.85 -7.33 7.00
N GLN A 12 -10.81 -7.91 8.20
CA GLN A 12 -10.94 -7.20 9.46
C GLN A 12 -9.75 -7.52 10.36
N SER A 13 -9.11 -6.48 10.88
CA SER A 13 -8.01 -6.60 11.83
C SER A 13 -8.47 -7.18 13.16
N VAL A 14 -7.79 -8.23 13.64
CA VAL A 14 -8.06 -8.82 14.94
C VAL A 14 -7.61 -7.89 16.07
N LYS A 15 -6.46 -7.21 15.89
CA LYS A 15 -5.84 -6.34 16.91
C LYS A 15 -6.52 -4.98 17.04
N THR A 16 -6.93 -4.38 15.93
CA THR A 16 -7.47 -3.00 15.90
C THR A 16 -8.96 -2.91 15.60
N LYS A 17 -9.59 -4.02 15.18
CA LYS A 17 -10.99 -4.09 14.71
C LYS A 17 -11.31 -3.23 13.48
N ARG A 18 -10.31 -2.60 12.85
CA ARG A 18 -10.49 -1.85 11.60
C ARG A 18 -10.85 -2.79 10.45
N GLY A 19 -11.71 -2.32 9.55
CA GLY A 19 -12.27 -3.10 8.46
C GLY A 19 -13.47 -3.96 8.90
N PRO A 20 -14.17 -4.61 7.96
CA PRO A 20 -13.95 -4.54 6.51
C PRO A 20 -14.32 -3.17 5.92
N LEU A 21 -13.61 -2.75 4.88
CA LEU A 21 -13.82 -1.48 4.20
C LEU A 21 -14.89 -1.62 3.11
N GLY A 22 -16.16 -1.43 3.51
CA GLY A 22 -17.30 -1.40 2.59
C GLY A 22 -17.29 -0.18 1.64
N PRO A 23 -18.18 -0.11 0.64
CA PRO A 23 -18.17 0.95 -0.38
C PRO A 23 -18.22 2.39 0.16
N ASN A 24 -18.79 2.59 1.35
CA ASN A 24 -18.96 3.90 2.00
C ASN A 24 -17.90 4.20 3.07
N TRP A 25 -16.86 3.37 3.22
CA TRP A 25 -15.88 3.45 4.32
C TRP A 25 -15.27 4.85 4.49
N LYS A 26 -15.06 5.59 3.39
CA LYS A 26 -14.50 6.96 3.45
C LYS A 26 -15.43 7.96 4.15
N LYS A 27 -16.74 7.85 3.93
CA LYS A 27 -17.73 8.70 4.58
C LYS A 27 -17.88 8.34 6.05
N GLU A 28 -17.90 7.04 6.34
CA GLU A 28 -17.95 6.50 7.70
C GLU A 28 -16.72 6.91 8.51
N LEU A 29 -15.52 6.84 7.91
CA LEU A 29 -14.26 7.25 8.52
C LEU A 29 -14.20 8.75 8.80
N ALA A 30 -14.68 9.59 7.87
CA ALA A 30 -14.74 11.04 8.08
C ALA A 30 -15.61 11.44 9.28
N ASN A 31 -16.57 10.59 9.65
CA ASN A 31 -17.48 10.79 10.78
C ASN A 31 -17.03 10.07 12.06
N ASN A 32 -15.88 9.36 12.04
CA ASN A 32 -15.39 8.59 13.18
C ASN A 32 -14.07 9.18 13.72
N PRO A 33 -14.12 9.93 14.84
CA PRO A 33 -12.92 10.57 15.40
C PRO A 33 -11.92 9.57 16.01
N ASP A 34 -12.36 8.38 16.39
CA ASP A 34 -11.52 7.37 17.04
C ASP A 34 -10.70 6.53 16.05
N CYS A 35 -11.01 6.63 14.76
CA CYS A 35 -10.29 5.90 13.72
C CYS A 35 -9.34 6.84 12.96
N PRO A 36 -8.01 6.71 13.15
CA PRO A 36 -7.06 7.60 12.53
C PRO A 36 -7.04 7.42 11.01
N GLN A 37 -6.83 8.52 10.30
CA GLN A 37 -6.81 8.57 8.85
C GLN A 37 -5.65 9.44 8.35
N MET A 38 -5.14 9.12 7.16
CA MET A 38 -4.11 9.89 6.50
C MET A 38 -4.23 9.76 4.98
N CYS A 39 -3.57 10.64 4.25
CA CYS A 39 -3.51 10.60 2.79
C CYS A 39 -2.06 10.77 2.33
N ALA A 40 -1.62 9.91 1.41
CA ALA A 40 -0.30 9.99 0.81
C ALA A 40 -0.39 10.62 -0.59
N TYR A 41 0.05 11.87 -0.72
CA TYR A 41 0.12 12.58 -2.01
C TYR A 41 1.41 12.22 -2.76
N LYS A 42 1.37 11.14 -3.55
CA LYS A 42 2.52 10.65 -4.33
C LYS A 42 2.56 11.31 -5.71
N LEU A 43 3.39 12.34 -5.86
CA LEU A 43 3.65 12.97 -7.16
C LEU A 43 4.65 12.12 -7.97
N VAL A 44 4.19 11.55 -9.09
CA VAL A 44 5.01 10.69 -9.96
C VAL A 44 5.39 11.45 -11.23
N THR A 45 6.69 11.64 -11.43
CA THR A 45 7.25 12.21 -12.66
C THR A 45 8.07 11.16 -13.38
N ILE A 46 7.73 10.89 -14.64
CA ILE A 46 8.43 9.92 -15.48
C ILE A 46 8.98 10.67 -16.69
N LYS A 47 10.23 10.35 -17.05
CA LYS A 47 10.91 10.91 -18.21
C LYS A 47 11.54 9.78 -18.99
N PHE A 48 11.03 9.52 -20.19
CA PHE A 48 11.58 8.49 -21.07
C PHE A 48 11.81 9.06 -22.48
N LYS A 49 13.05 9.45 -22.77
CA LYS A 49 13.41 10.10 -24.04
C LYS A 49 13.87 9.07 -25.07
N TRP A 50 12.91 8.57 -25.86
CA TRP A 50 13.18 7.74 -27.03
C TRP A 50 12.22 8.12 -28.16
N TRP A 51 12.77 8.50 -29.30
CA TRP A 51 12.01 8.83 -30.50
C TRP A 51 11.06 7.68 -30.91
N GLY A 52 9.78 8.01 -31.13
CA GLY A 52 8.74 7.04 -31.49
C GLY A 52 8.18 6.20 -30.33
N LEU A 53 8.78 6.23 -29.13
CA LEU A 53 8.34 5.41 -27.98
C LEU A 53 8.00 6.21 -26.73
N GLN A 54 8.43 7.47 -26.61
CA GLN A 54 8.26 8.32 -25.42
C GLN A 54 6.86 8.21 -24.80
N SER A 55 5.82 8.68 -25.47
CA SER A 55 4.47 8.75 -24.88
C SER A 55 3.92 7.37 -24.54
N LYS A 56 4.23 6.33 -25.32
CA LYS A 56 3.76 4.97 -25.06
C LYS A 56 4.37 4.41 -23.79
N VAL A 57 5.67 4.59 -23.61
CA VAL A 57 6.40 4.07 -22.45
C VAL A 57 6.10 4.89 -21.20
N GLU A 58 6.05 6.22 -21.29
CA GLU A 58 5.69 7.08 -20.14
C GLU A 58 4.29 6.73 -19.61
N ASN A 59 3.31 6.55 -20.51
CA ASN A 59 1.96 6.13 -20.11
C ASN A 59 1.92 4.71 -19.55
N PHE A 60 2.73 3.80 -20.09
CA PHE A 60 2.83 2.43 -19.56
C PHE A 60 3.36 2.44 -18.12
N ILE A 61 4.44 3.16 -17.86
CA ILE A 61 5.04 3.27 -16.52
C ILE A 61 4.05 3.91 -15.55
N GLN A 62 3.37 5.00 -15.94
CA GLN A 62 2.32 5.60 -15.08
C GLN A 62 1.23 4.60 -14.69
N LYS A 63 0.81 3.73 -15.62
CA LYS A 63 -0.18 2.67 -15.32
C LYS A 63 0.37 1.61 -14.38
N GLN A 64 1.65 1.24 -14.51
CA GLN A 64 2.28 0.30 -13.58
C GLN A 64 2.44 0.91 -12.19
N GLU A 65 2.86 2.16 -12.06
CA GLU A 65 2.93 2.86 -10.77
C GLU A 65 1.56 2.89 -10.07
N LYS A 66 0.49 3.23 -10.80
CA LYS A 66 -0.88 3.17 -10.26
C LYS A 66 -1.24 1.76 -9.77
N ARG A 67 -0.89 0.72 -10.55
CA ARG A 67 -1.14 -0.68 -10.20
C ARG A 67 -0.35 -1.09 -8.94
N ILE A 68 0.93 -0.75 -8.87
CA ILE A 68 1.81 -1.00 -7.72
C ILE A 68 1.25 -0.34 -6.48
N PHE A 69 0.93 0.97 -6.52
CA PHE A 69 0.36 1.65 -5.38
C PHE A 69 -0.99 1.06 -4.95
N THR A 70 -1.84 0.66 -5.90
CA THR A 70 -3.12 0.05 -5.57
C THR A 70 -2.94 -1.25 -4.80
N ASN A 71 -2.10 -2.16 -5.30
CA ASN A 71 -1.88 -3.46 -4.67
C ASN A 71 -1.13 -3.33 -3.34
N PHE A 72 -0.09 -2.49 -3.30
CA PHE A 72 0.72 -2.26 -2.11
C PHE A 72 -0.13 -1.75 -0.94
N HIS A 73 -1.00 -0.75 -1.15
CA HIS A 73 -1.81 -0.22 -0.04
C HIS A 73 -2.93 -1.17 0.39
N ARG A 74 -3.44 -2.01 -0.52
CA ARG A 74 -4.37 -3.11 -0.16
C ARG A 74 -3.69 -4.11 0.78
N GLN A 75 -2.49 -4.56 0.41
CA GLN A 75 -1.66 -5.45 1.22
C GLN A 75 -1.30 -4.80 2.56
N LEU A 76 -0.82 -3.56 2.55
CA LEU A 76 -0.44 -2.83 3.76
C LEU A 76 -1.59 -2.77 4.77
N PHE A 77 -2.82 -2.51 4.31
CA PHE A 77 -3.99 -2.55 5.19
C PHE A 77 -4.31 -3.97 5.70
N CYS A 78 -4.33 -4.97 4.82
CA CYS A 78 -4.65 -6.36 5.19
C CYS A 78 -3.57 -7.00 6.06
N TRP A 79 -2.36 -6.44 6.09
CA TRP A 79 -1.26 -6.89 6.93
C TRP A 79 -1.11 -6.08 8.22
N ILE A 80 -2.07 -5.20 8.56
CA ILE A 80 -1.99 -4.35 9.76
C ILE A 80 -1.69 -5.13 11.03
N ASP A 81 -2.28 -6.32 11.21
CA ASP A 81 -2.03 -7.14 12.40
C ASP A 81 -0.57 -7.63 12.51
N LYS A 82 0.16 -7.68 11.39
CA LYS A 82 1.56 -8.08 11.34
C LYS A 82 2.51 -6.95 11.72
N TRP A 83 2.14 -5.69 11.47
CA TRP A 83 3.07 -4.55 11.64
C TRP A 83 2.64 -3.50 12.67
N ILE A 84 1.38 -3.48 13.12
CA ILE A 84 0.85 -2.39 13.98
C ILE A 84 1.52 -2.29 15.35
N GLU A 85 2.11 -3.37 15.85
CA GLU A 85 2.83 -3.43 17.13
C GLU A 85 4.35 -3.33 16.97
N LEU A 86 4.86 -3.24 15.73
CA LEU A 86 6.29 -3.10 15.50
C LEU A 86 6.77 -1.71 15.92
N THR A 87 7.87 -1.67 16.64
CA THR A 87 8.60 -0.43 16.89
C THR A 87 9.49 -0.09 15.70
N MET A 88 9.95 1.16 15.59
CA MET A 88 10.93 1.53 14.57
C MET A 88 12.27 0.79 14.71
N GLU A 89 12.60 0.32 15.91
CA GLU A 89 13.79 -0.52 16.15
C GLU A 89 13.61 -1.91 15.53
N ASP A 90 12.42 -2.51 15.67
CA ASP A 90 12.09 -3.78 15.02
C ASP A 90 12.16 -3.65 13.50
N ILE A 91 11.64 -2.55 12.94
CA ILE A 91 11.72 -2.30 11.49
C ILE A 91 13.17 -2.29 11.00
N ARG A 92 14.06 -1.56 11.68
CA ARG A 92 15.49 -1.49 11.29
C ARG A 92 16.17 -2.86 11.34
N ARG A 93 15.88 -3.67 12.36
CA ARG A 93 16.42 -5.04 12.45
C ARG A 93 15.94 -5.91 11.28
N MET A 94 14.65 -5.84 10.94
CA MET A 94 14.10 -6.59 9.80
C MET A 94 14.68 -6.12 8.46
N GLU A 95 14.94 -4.81 8.29
CA GLU A 95 15.61 -4.27 7.10
C GLU A 95 17.02 -4.88 6.94
N ASP A 96 17.81 -4.95 8.02
CA ASP A 96 19.16 -5.56 8.02
C ASP A 96 19.12 -7.07 7.70
N GLU A 97 18.12 -7.80 8.22
CA GLU A 97 17.92 -9.23 7.95
C GLU A 97 17.51 -9.45 6.48
N THR A 98 16.52 -8.70 6.01
CA THR A 98 16.02 -8.79 4.62
C THR A 98 17.11 -8.44 3.61
N GLN A 99 17.96 -7.45 3.92
CA GLN A 99 19.09 -7.11 3.06
C GLN A 99 20.05 -8.30 2.88
N LYS A 100 20.42 -8.99 3.97
CA LYS A 100 21.30 -10.16 3.91
C LYS A 100 20.70 -11.32 3.11
N GLU A 101 19.40 -11.54 3.25
CA GLU A 101 18.69 -12.57 2.49
C GLU A 101 18.66 -12.29 0.99
N LEU A 102 18.52 -11.03 0.59
CA LEU A 102 18.46 -10.63 -0.82
C LEU A 102 19.84 -10.53 -1.49
N GLU A 103 20.91 -10.40 -0.71
CA GLU A 103 22.30 -10.40 -1.19
C GLU A 103 22.87 -11.82 -1.38
N THR A 104 22.15 -12.85 -0.93
CA THR A 104 22.53 -14.28 -1.06
C THR A 104 21.92 -14.91 -2.31
#